data_AF-A0AAD1TQM6-F1
#
_entry.id   AF-A0AAD1TQM6-F1
#
_cell.length_a   1.000
_cell.length_b   1.000
_cell.length_c   1.000
_cell.angle_alpha   90.00
_cell.angle_beta   90.00
_cell.angle_gamma   90.00
#
_symmetry.space_group_name_H-M   'P 1'
#
loop_
_entity.id
_entity.type
_entity.pdbx_description
1 polymer ?
#
loop_
_entity_poly.entity_id
_entity_poly.type
_entity_poly.pdbx_seq_one_letter_code
_entity_poly.pdbx_strand_id
1 'polypeptide(L)'
;MFFYCNPFADNPIKSAVIEEVIPFVEGGTVIQATALNEKLSKTYKDMDVDDYVKWAGTIVDAPVIIKSKTSPIYTLIPPDLKDAYTKSKNLERAIEDYLEENSVCKCQPCQNGGTVIVLDGECVCKCQRHYTGVACQTPKSDILPNSKPQVDGRWSCWSPSSCKNGEITLTRQCNNPAAQNGGHSCHGENRKSVPC
;
A
#
# COMPACT_ATOMS: atom_id res chain seq x y z
N MET A 1 -6.55 -3.94 16.87
CA MET A 1 -5.46 -4.93 16.76
C MET A 1 -5.61 -5.63 15.42
N PHE A 2 -4.74 -5.33 14.46
CA PHE A 2 -4.71 -6.03 13.17
C PHE A 2 -3.48 -6.92 13.17
N PHE A 3 -3.68 -8.24 13.13
CA PHE A 3 -2.59 -9.19 12.99
C PHE A 3 -2.25 -9.31 11.50
N TYR A 4 -1.04 -8.93 11.10
CA TYR A 4 -0.50 -9.26 9.79
C TYR A 4 0.64 -10.27 9.98
N CYS A 5 0.43 -11.49 9.50
CA CYS A 5 1.53 -12.43 9.27
C CYS A 5 2.35 -11.93 8.09
N ASN A 6 3.59 -11.50 8.32
CA ASN A 6 4.56 -11.28 7.25
C ASN A 6 5.46 -12.52 7.15
N PRO A 7 5.90 -12.92 5.95
CA PRO A 7 6.50 -14.24 5.76
C PRO A 7 7.93 -14.15 5.21
N PHE A 8 8.73 -13.23 5.73
CA PHE A 8 10.13 -13.03 5.34
C PHE A 8 11.07 -13.64 6.37
N ALA A 9 11.08 -14.96 6.46
CA ALA A 9 12.13 -15.68 7.18
C ALA A 9 12.47 -16.98 6.43
N ASP A 10 13.54 -16.94 5.64
CA ASP A 10 14.13 -18.13 5.03
C ASP A 10 14.75 -19.01 6.13
N ASN A 11 14.11 -20.14 6.46
CA ASN A 11 14.81 -21.29 7.04
C ASN A 11 13.99 -22.58 6.84
N PRO A 12 14.58 -23.67 6.30
CA PRO A 12 13.82 -24.87 5.98
C PRO A 12 13.61 -25.73 7.24
N ILE A 13 12.34 -26.09 7.47
CA ILE A 13 11.83 -27.18 8.31
C ILE A 13 11.92 -26.95 9.83
N LYS A 14 10.85 -26.41 10.44
CA LYS A 14 10.25 -26.93 11.70
C LYS A 14 8.74 -26.67 11.76
N SER A 15 8.01 -27.63 12.31
CA SER A 15 6.55 -27.66 12.51
C SER A 15 6.04 -26.62 13.52
N ALA A 16 6.12 -25.34 13.20
CA ALA A 16 5.45 -24.28 13.95
C ALA A 16 4.27 -23.76 13.11
N VAL A 17 3.07 -23.70 13.70
CA VAL A 17 1.87 -23.14 13.04
C VAL A 17 1.99 -21.62 12.83
N ILE A 18 2.88 -20.96 13.57
CA ILE A 18 3.21 -19.54 13.44
C ILE A 18 4.74 -19.42 13.38
N GLU A 19 5.25 -19.00 12.23
CA GLU A 19 6.69 -18.80 11.99
C GLU A 19 7.16 -17.44 12.53
N GLU A 20 6.38 -16.38 12.34
CA GLU A 20 6.74 -15.02 12.75
C GLU A 20 5.48 -14.17 13.04
N VAL A 21 5.59 -13.25 14.00
CA VAL A 21 4.58 -12.23 14.30
C VAL A 21 5.20 -10.86 14.02
N ILE A 22 4.61 -10.09 13.10
CA ILE A 22 4.98 -8.70 12.88
C ILE A 22 3.90 -7.81 13.49
N PRO A 23 4.08 -7.37 14.74
CA PRO A 23 3.13 -6.49 15.39
C PRO A 23 3.21 -5.08 14.81
N PHE A 24 2.05 -4.45 14.73
CA PHE A 24 1.91 -3.04 14.42
C PHE A 24 1.12 -2.38 15.54
N VAL A 25 1.84 -1.88 16.54
CA VAL A 25 1.28 -1.20 17.71
C VAL A 25 1.35 0.30 17.47
N GLU A 26 0.19 0.95 17.34
CA GLU A 26 0.08 2.39 17.18
C GLU A 26 -0.65 3.02 18.37
N GLY A 27 -0.19 4.19 18.80
CA GLY A 27 -0.74 4.88 19.96
C GLY A 27 -0.21 4.32 21.28
N GLY A 28 -0.54 5.03 22.36
CA GLY A 28 0.12 4.85 23.66
C GLY A 28 1.48 5.55 23.69
N THR A 29 2.00 5.70 24.90
CA THR A 29 3.35 6.23 25.13
C THR A 29 4.40 5.34 24.47
N VAL A 30 5.43 5.96 23.89
CA VAL A 30 6.48 5.26 23.12
C VAL A 30 7.06 4.06 23.89
N ILE A 31 7.33 4.22 25.18
CA ILE A 31 7.91 3.16 26.04
C ILE A 31 7.01 1.91 26.06
N GLN A 32 5.71 2.08 26.33
CA GLN A 32 4.75 0.98 26.45
C GLN A 32 4.43 0.38 25.07
N ALA A 33 4.29 1.22 24.05
CA ALA A 33 4.06 0.77 22.68
C ALA A 33 5.22 -0.07 22.15
N THR A 34 6.46 0.39 22.33
CA THR A 34 7.68 -0.37 21.94
C THR A 34 7.80 -1.66 22.75
N ALA A 35 7.58 -1.62 24.07
CA ALA A 35 7.65 -2.82 24.90
C ALA A 35 6.63 -3.90 24.46
N LEU A 36 5.40 -3.49 24.17
CA LEU A 36 4.37 -4.40 23.65
C LEU A 36 4.75 -4.94 22.26
N ASN A 37 5.27 -4.08 21.38
CA ASN A 37 5.71 -4.47 20.04
C ASN A 37 6.89 -5.47 20.08
N GLU A 38 7.84 -5.30 20.99
CA GLU A 38 8.96 -6.23 21.18
C GLU A 38 8.51 -7.57 21.75
N LYS A 39 7.61 -7.56 22.75
CA LYS A 39 7.03 -8.81 23.30
C LYS A 39 6.27 -9.58 22.23
N LEU A 40 5.41 -8.90 21.47
CA LEU A 40 4.64 -9.52 20.39
C LEU A 40 5.51 -10.09 19.26
N SER A 41 6.67 -9.48 18.97
CA SER A 41 7.56 -9.96 17.90
C SER A 41 8.48 -11.11 18.34
N LYS A 42 9.02 -11.08 19.56
CA LYS A 42 10.08 -12.01 20.00
C LYS A 42 9.62 -13.10 20.96
N THR A 43 8.70 -12.77 21.87
CA THR A 43 8.34 -13.60 23.03
C THR A 43 6.83 -13.68 23.17
N TYR A 44 6.11 -13.76 22.04
CA TYR A 44 4.64 -13.71 22.01
C TYR A 44 3.95 -14.76 22.91
N LYS A 45 4.65 -15.86 23.24
CA LYS A 45 4.18 -16.91 24.15
C LYS A 45 4.19 -16.49 25.64
N ASP A 46 4.97 -15.47 25.99
CA ASP A 46 5.13 -14.92 27.34
C ASP A 46 4.33 -13.62 27.54
N MET A 47 3.44 -13.28 26.59
CA MET A 47 2.60 -12.10 26.66
C MET A 47 1.44 -12.31 27.62
N ASP A 48 1.27 -11.39 28.57
CA ASP A 48 0.18 -11.40 29.53
C ASP A 48 -0.85 -10.28 29.24
N VAL A 49 -2.06 -10.44 29.76
CA VAL A 49 -3.13 -9.42 29.72
C VAL A 49 -2.65 -8.12 30.36
N ASP A 50 -1.83 -8.19 31.41
CA ASP A 50 -1.28 -7.00 32.07
C ASP A 50 -0.41 -6.14 31.15
N ASP A 51 0.33 -6.74 30.22
CA ASP A 51 1.12 -6.00 29.23
C ASP A 51 0.23 -5.19 28.29
N TYR A 52 -0.88 -5.80 27.86
CA TYR A 52 -1.87 -5.15 27.03
C TYR A 52 -2.57 -4.03 27.79
N VAL A 53 -3.02 -4.28 29.03
CA VAL A 53 -3.72 -3.29 29.86
C VAL A 53 -2.81 -2.10 30.16
N LYS A 54 -1.53 -2.35 30.44
CA LYS A 54 -0.53 -1.30 30.70
C LYS A 54 -0.32 -0.39 29.49
N TRP A 55 -0.28 -0.94 28.28
CA TRP A 55 -0.22 -0.14 27.06
C TRP A 55 -1.54 0.57 26.78
N ALA A 56 -2.67 -0.13 26.89
CA ALA A 56 -3.99 0.42 26.62
C ALA A 56 -4.31 1.62 27.53
N GLY A 57 -3.86 1.56 28.78
CA GLY A 57 -4.00 2.67 29.75
C GLY A 57 -3.32 3.96 29.32
N THR A 58 -2.28 3.91 28.46
CA THR A 58 -1.56 5.12 28.01
C THR A 58 -2.08 5.69 26.69
N ILE A 59 -3.05 5.03 26.05
CA ILE A 59 -3.64 5.53 24.79
C ILE A 59 -4.38 6.85 25.00
N VAL A 60 -4.98 7.05 26.19
CA VAL A 60 -5.67 8.30 26.52
C VAL A 60 -4.70 9.48 26.54
N ASP A 61 -3.50 9.27 27.08
CA ASP A 61 -2.47 10.31 27.21
C ASP A 61 -1.67 10.52 25.92
N ALA A 62 -1.57 9.47 25.09
CA ALA A 62 -0.82 9.47 23.83
C ALA A 62 -1.64 8.82 22.69
N PRO A 63 -2.73 9.47 22.22
CA PRO A 63 -3.56 8.93 21.16
C PRO A 63 -2.90 9.05 19.79
N VAL A 64 -3.37 8.23 18.84
CA VAL A 64 -3.00 8.30 17.42
C VAL A 64 -4.25 8.41 16.55
N ILE A 65 -4.13 9.10 15.42
CA ILE A 65 -5.22 9.25 14.46
C ILE A 65 -5.33 7.96 13.63
N ILE A 66 -6.29 7.10 13.97
CA ILE A 66 -6.54 5.82 13.25
C ILE A 66 -7.43 5.98 12.01
N LYS A 67 -8.26 7.03 11.98
CA LYS A 67 -9.20 7.30 10.89
C LYS A 67 -9.28 8.80 10.68
N SER A 68 -8.80 9.26 9.53
CA SER A 68 -8.89 10.65 9.10
C SER A 68 -9.50 10.73 7.73
N LYS A 69 -10.22 11.82 7.48
CA LYS A 69 -10.64 12.20 6.14
C LYS A 69 -9.53 13.04 5.50
N THR A 70 -9.11 12.69 4.30
CA THR A 70 -8.07 13.44 3.59
C THR A 70 -8.66 14.64 2.86
N SER A 71 -7.87 15.71 2.77
CA SER A 71 -8.11 16.88 1.93
C SER A 71 -6.81 17.20 1.19
N PRO A 72 -6.85 17.72 -0.06
CA PRO A 72 -5.64 18.08 -0.77
C PRO A 72 -4.83 19.13 0.00
N ILE A 73 -3.53 18.90 0.18
CA ILE A 73 -2.68 19.76 1.01
C ILE A 73 -2.57 21.20 0.50
N TYR A 74 -2.72 21.42 -0.82
CA TYR A 74 -2.70 22.77 -1.40
C TYR A 74 -3.85 23.66 -0.92
N THR A 75 -4.94 23.07 -0.39
CA THR A 75 -6.06 23.82 0.20
C THR A 75 -5.70 24.53 1.51
N LEU A 76 -4.55 24.18 2.10
CA LEU A 76 -4.06 24.78 3.35
C LEU A 76 -3.26 26.07 3.13
N ILE A 77 -3.01 26.49 1.88
CA ILE A 77 -2.28 27.71 1.58
C ILE A 77 -3.13 28.92 2.03
N PRO A 78 -2.66 29.73 3.01
CA PRO A 78 -3.44 30.85 3.54
C PRO A 78 -3.72 31.91 2.47
N PRO A 79 -4.94 32.49 2.42
CA PRO A 79 -5.33 33.45 1.38
C PRO A 79 -4.60 34.79 1.47
N ASP A 80 -4.08 35.14 2.65
CA ASP A 80 -3.32 36.35 2.95
C ASP A 80 -1.83 36.23 2.58
N LEU A 81 -1.35 35.03 2.26
CA LEU A 81 0.00 34.82 1.77
C LEU A 81 0.19 35.52 0.41
N LYS A 82 1.30 36.24 0.24
CA LYS A 82 1.66 36.81 -1.07
C LYS A 82 1.68 35.72 -2.14
N ASP A 83 0.95 35.96 -3.24
CA ASP A 83 0.77 35.05 -4.37
C ASP A 83 0.12 33.70 -3.99
N ALA A 84 -0.72 33.66 -2.95
CA ALA A 84 -1.38 32.46 -2.44
C ALA A 84 -2.06 31.63 -3.54
N TYR A 85 -2.86 32.28 -4.39
CA TYR A 85 -3.57 31.61 -5.48
C TYR A 85 -2.60 30.93 -6.46
N THR A 86 -1.56 31.64 -6.89
CA THR A 86 -0.54 31.11 -7.81
C THR A 86 0.22 29.95 -7.18
N LYS A 87 0.59 30.06 -5.90
CA LYS A 87 1.26 28.98 -5.16
C LYS A 87 0.37 27.74 -5.04
N SER A 88 -0.92 27.93 -4.76
CA SER A 88 -1.90 26.82 -4.71
C SER A 88 -2.01 26.11 -6.04
N LYS A 89 -2.13 26.85 -7.15
CA LYS A 89 -2.21 26.26 -8.48
C LYS A 89 -0.93 25.54 -8.89
N ASN A 90 0.22 26.11 -8.56
CA ASN A 90 1.50 25.46 -8.82
C ASN A 90 1.68 24.18 -7.98
N LEU A 91 1.26 24.19 -6.71
CA LEU A 91 1.35 23.01 -5.85
C LEU A 91 0.36 21.91 -6.27
N GLU A 92 -0.86 22.30 -6.68
CA GLU A 92 -1.84 21.37 -7.27
C GLU A 92 -1.23 20.64 -8.48
N ARG A 93 -0.68 21.38 -9.44
CA ARG A 93 0.00 20.79 -10.61
C ARG A 93 1.20 19.90 -10.23
N ALA A 94 2.06 20.36 -9.33
CA ALA A 94 3.24 19.59 -8.93
C ALA A 94 2.87 18.26 -8.23
N ILE A 95 1.76 18.23 -7.50
CA ILE A 95 1.24 16.99 -6.89
C ILE A 95 0.71 16.05 -7.97
N GLU A 96 0.00 16.56 -8.97
CA GLU A 96 -0.46 15.73 -10.10
C GLU A 96 0.72 15.11 -10.84
N ASP A 97 1.75 15.91 -11.17
CA ASP A 97 2.98 15.43 -11.80
C ASP A 97 3.67 14.35 -10.94
N TYR A 98 3.79 14.57 -9.62
CA TYR A 98 4.38 13.59 -8.70
C TYR A 98 3.61 12.27 -8.66
N LEU A 99 2.27 12.33 -8.64
CA LEU A 99 1.41 11.13 -8.63
C LEU A 99 1.51 10.36 -9.96
N GLU A 100 1.65 11.05 -11.09
CA GLU A 100 1.89 10.42 -12.38
C GLU A 100 3.31 9.83 -12.47
N GLU A 101 4.29 10.51 -11.89
CA GLU A 101 5.68 10.05 -11.82
C GLU A 101 5.81 8.76 -11.01
N ASN A 102 5.17 8.70 -9.85
CA ASN A 102 5.25 7.61 -8.89
C ASN A 102 4.08 6.62 -8.99
N SER A 103 3.38 6.62 -10.13
CA SER A 103 2.26 5.72 -10.35
C SER A 103 2.73 4.27 -10.54
N VAL A 104 2.06 3.36 -9.82
CA VAL A 104 2.23 1.89 -9.93
C VAL A 104 2.01 1.36 -11.36
N CYS A 105 1.40 2.14 -12.25
CA CYS A 105 1.18 1.76 -13.64
C CYS A 105 2.48 1.53 -14.42
N LYS A 106 3.60 2.14 -13.98
CA LYS A 106 4.93 1.99 -14.59
C LYS A 106 5.63 0.71 -14.19
N CYS A 107 5.18 0.11 -13.08
CA CYS A 107 5.72 -1.14 -12.59
C CYS A 107 5.19 -2.32 -13.38
N GLN A 108 6.03 -3.35 -13.51
CA GLN A 108 5.58 -4.65 -13.99
C GLN A 108 4.62 -5.31 -12.96
N PRO A 109 3.69 -6.17 -13.41
CA PRO A 109 2.85 -6.93 -12.50
C PRO A 109 3.65 -7.92 -11.66
N CYS A 110 3.25 -8.08 -10.41
CA CYS A 110 3.74 -9.17 -9.57
C CYS A 110 3.07 -10.48 -9.98
N GLN A 111 3.75 -11.60 -9.76
CA GLN A 111 3.20 -12.92 -10.04
C GLN A 111 2.22 -13.34 -8.94
N ASN A 112 1.43 -14.38 -9.24
CA ASN A 112 0.64 -15.10 -8.25
C ASN A 112 -0.30 -14.22 -7.39
N GLY A 113 -0.94 -13.22 -8.02
CA GLY A 113 -1.88 -12.32 -7.34
C GLY A 113 -1.21 -11.35 -6.36
N GLY A 114 0.11 -11.16 -6.45
CA GLY A 114 0.84 -10.15 -5.68
C GLY A 114 0.41 -8.73 -6.05
N THR A 115 0.45 -7.83 -5.07
CA THR A 115 0.15 -6.40 -5.26
C THR A 115 1.45 -5.64 -5.45
N VAL A 116 1.58 -4.87 -6.54
CA VAL A 116 2.71 -3.97 -6.69
C VAL A 116 2.50 -2.72 -5.85
N ILE A 117 3.58 -2.24 -5.24
CA ILE A 117 3.64 -0.97 -4.52
C ILE A 117 4.91 -0.24 -4.97
N VAL A 118 4.88 1.09 -4.95
CA VAL A 118 6.07 1.91 -5.12
C VAL A 118 6.55 2.30 -3.73
N LEU A 119 7.79 1.93 -3.40
CA LEU A 119 8.46 2.32 -2.16
C LEU A 119 9.78 2.96 -2.54
N ASP A 120 10.00 4.21 -2.11
CA ASP A 120 11.22 4.98 -2.41
C ASP A 120 11.59 5.02 -3.91
N GLY A 121 10.59 5.04 -4.79
CA GLY A 121 10.77 5.06 -6.24
C GLY A 121 11.01 3.68 -6.87
N GLU A 122 11.09 2.62 -6.07
CA GLU A 122 11.27 1.24 -6.55
C GLU A 122 9.96 0.46 -6.55
N CYS A 123 9.79 -0.40 -7.56
CA CYS A 123 8.64 -1.30 -7.66
C CYS A 123 8.88 -2.53 -6.78
N VAL A 124 8.08 -2.66 -5.72
CA VAL A 124 8.14 -3.78 -4.77
C VAL A 124 6.86 -4.60 -4.85
N CYS A 125 6.99 -5.93 -4.71
CA CYS A 125 5.85 -6.84 -4.71
C CYS A 125 5.46 -7.27 -3.30
N LYS A 126 4.24 -6.92 -2.90
CA LYS A 126 3.60 -7.48 -1.71
C LYS A 126 2.94 -8.81 -2.08
N CYS A 127 3.50 -9.90 -1.56
CA CYS A 127 3.03 -11.25 -1.89
C CYS A 127 1.80 -11.67 -1.10
N GLN A 128 0.98 -12.50 -1.76
CA GLN A 128 -0.06 -13.28 -1.09
C GLN A 128 0.57 -14.23 -0.07
N ARG A 129 -0.21 -14.67 0.93
CA ARG A 129 0.29 -15.45 2.07
C ARG A 129 1.09 -16.70 1.65
N HIS A 130 0.76 -17.31 0.52
CA HIS A 130 1.35 -18.56 0.06
C HIS A 130 2.51 -18.42 -0.93
N TYR A 131 2.94 -17.19 -1.26
CA TYR A 131 4.02 -16.94 -2.22
C TYR A 131 5.13 -16.06 -1.62
N THR A 132 6.35 -16.22 -2.13
CA THR A 132 7.58 -15.52 -1.76
C THR A 132 8.42 -15.21 -3.01
N GLY A 133 9.56 -14.55 -2.81
CA GLY A 133 10.46 -14.08 -3.84
C GLY A 133 10.16 -12.65 -4.28
N VAL A 134 11.14 -12.02 -4.93
CA VAL A 134 11.12 -10.60 -5.33
C VAL A 134 9.90 -10.19 -6.17
N ALA A 135 9.32 -11.13 -6.92
CA ALA A 135 8.14 -10.93 -7.75
C ALA A 135 6.97 -11.86 -7.34
N CYS A 136 7.03 -12.46 -6.15
CA CYS A 136 6.07 -13.47 -5.66
C CYS A 136 6.01 -14.74 -6.53
N GLN A 137 7.12 -15.09 -7.18
CA GLN A 137 7.21 -16.21 -8.12
C GLN A 137 7.25 -17.59 -7.46
N THR A 138 7.67 -17.66 -6.19
CA THR A 138 7.96 -18.93 -5.51
C THR A 138 6.84 -19.28 -4.53
N PRO A 139 6.20 -20.46 -4.61
CA PRO A 139 5.30 -20.95 -3.58
C PRO A 139 6.04 -21.22 -2.25
N LYS A 140 5.42 -20.94 -1.10
CA LYS A 140 6.00 -21.25 0.22
C LYS A 140 5.81 -22.70 0.66
N SER A 141 4.88 -23.42 0.03
CA SER A 141 4.58 -24.81 0.35
C SER A 141 4.06 -25.54 -0.87
N ASP A 142 4.45 -26.81 -0.99
CA ASP A 142 4.01 -27.71 -2.05
C ASP A 142 2.55 -28.19 -1.86
N ILE A 143 1.91 -27.84 -0.74
CA ILE A 143 0.54 -28.28 -0.36
C ILE A 143 -0.57 -27.45 -1.03
N LEU A 144 -0.23 -26.48 -1.89
CA LEU A 144 -1.20 -25.75 -2.72
C LEU A 144 -0.98 -26.06 -4.22
N PRO A 145 -1.26 -27.30 -4.69
CA PRO A 145 -0.83 -27.69 -6.03
C PRO A 145 -1.70 -27.07 -7.14
N ASN A 146 -2.88 -26.51 -6.82
CA ASN A 146 -3.90 -26.20 -7.83
C ASN A 146 -4.71 -24.91 -7.63
N SER A 147 -4.41 -24.09 -6.62
CA SER A 147 -5.10 -22.80 -6.52
C SER A 147 -4.41 -21.78 -7.42
N LYS A 148 -5.01 -21.46 -8.57
CA LYS A 148 -4.61 -20.27 -9.33
C LYS A 148 -5.08 -19.04 -8.55
N PRO A 149 -4.18 -18.21 -8.03
CA PRO A 149 -4.58 -17.06 -7.24
C PRO A 149 -5.39 -16.09 -8.10
N GLN A 150 -6.34 -15.44 -7.45
CA GLN A 150 -7.10 -14.34 -8.04
C GLN A 150 -6.11 -13.21 -8.38
N VAL A 151 -6.21 -12.68 -9.60
CA VAL A 151 -5.39 -11.53 -10.04
C VAL A 151 -6.35 -10.42 -10.39
N ASP A 152 -6.35 -9.35 -9.60
CA ASP A 152 -7.14 -8.16 -9.90
C ASP A 152 -6.53 -7.38 -11.06
N GLY A 153 -7.41 -6.84 -11.90
CA GLY A 153 -7.03 -6.00 -13.02
C GLY A 153 -6.45 -4.68 -12.52
N ARG A 154 -5.37 -4.23 -13.15
CA ARG A 154 -4.78 -2.92 -12.90
C ARG A 154 -4.58 -2.15 -14.20
N TRP A 155 -4.80 -0.85 -14.09
CA TRP A 155 -4.68 0.08 -15.20
C TRP A 155 -3.22 0.16 -15.71
N SER A 156 -3.07 0.19 -17.02
CA SER A 156 -1.87 0.71 -17.70
C SER A 156 -1.69 2.18 -17.38
N CYS A 157 -0.50 2.70 -17.68
CA CYS A 157 -0.31 4.15 -17.63
C CYS A 157 -1.22 4.85 -18.64
N TRP A 158 -1.58 6.08 -18.30
CA TRP A 158 -2.25 6.98 -19.22
C TRP A 158 -1.35 7.26 -20.41
N SER A 159 -1.95 7.20 -21.61
CA SER A 159 -1.29 7.50 -22.88
C SER A 159 -1.95 8.74 -23.47
N PRO A 160 -1.20 9.83 -23.72
CA PRO A 160 -1.75 11.04 -24.30
C PRO A 160 -1.88 10.95 -25.82
N SER A 161 -2.94 11.56 -26.36
CA SER A 161 -3.03 11.90 -27.78
C SER A 161 -2.23 13.17 -28.09
N SER A 162 -2.05 13.47 -29.39
CA SER A 162 -1.65 14.81 -29.81
C SER A 162 -2.71 15.85 -29.41
N CYS A 163 -2.30 17.09 -29.15
CA CYS A 163 -3.25 18.17 -28.89
C CYS A 163 -4.05 18.48 -30.16
N LYS A 164 -5.37 18.45 -30.04
CA LYS A 164 -6.31 18.79 -31.11
C LYS A 164 -7.38 19.70 -30.52
N ASN A 165 -7.61 20.84 -31.17
CA ASN A 165 -8.61 21.82 -30.72
C ASN A 165 -8.44 22.29 -29.26
N GLY A 166 -7.20 22.37 -28.77
CA GLY A 166 -6.92 22.79 -27.38
C GLY A 166 -7.12 21.70 -26.32
N GLU A 167 -7.39 20.44 -26.73
CA GLU A 167 -7.53 19.31 -25.80
C GLU A 167 -6.60 18.16 -26.16
N ILE A 168 -6.16 17.44 -25.15
CA ILE A 168 -5.56 16.11 -25.25
C ILE A 168 -6.50 15.08 -24.64
N THR A 169 -6.61 13.93 -25.28
CA THR A 169 -7.32 12.78 -24.72
C THR A 169 -6.32 11.80 -24.14
N LEU A 170 -6.46 11.50 -22.85
CA LEU A 170 -5.70 10.47 -22.16
C LEU A 170 -6.48 9.17 -22.20
N THR A 171 -5.84 8.06 -22.59
CA THR A 171 -6.44 6.72 -22.58
C THR A 171 -5.61 5.73 -21.78
N ARG A 172 -6.26 4.73 -21.19
CA ARG A 172 -5.59 3.63 -20.48
C ARG A 172 -6.35 2.32 -20.67
N GLN A 173 -5.69 1.20 -20.41
CA GLN A 173 -6.25 -0.14 -20.57
C GLN A 173 -6.15 -0.93 -19.27
N CYS A 174 -7.12 -1.80 -19.01
CA CYS A 174 -7.10 -2.65 -17.83
C CYS A 174 -6.29 -3.93 -18.12
N ASN A 175 -4.99 -3.80 -18.27
CA ASN A 175 -4.12 -4.87 -18.75
C ASN A 175 -2.75 -4.95 -18.07
N ASN A 176 -2.51 -4.22 -16.97
CA ASN A 176 -1.22 -4.22 -16.28
C ASN A 176 -1.33 -4.59 -14.78
N PRO A 177 -1.78 -5.80 -14.40
CA PRO A 177 -2.19 -6.92 -15.25
C PRO A 177 -3.68 -6.89 -15.62
N ALA A 178 -4.10 -7.74 -16.56
CA ALA A 178 -5.53 -8.00 -16.76
C ALA A 178 -6.08 -8.88 -15.63
N ALA A 179 -7.37 -8.75 -15.32
CA ALA A 179 -8.01 -9.57 -14.28
C ALA A 179 -8.03 -11.06 -14.68
N GLN A 180 -7.73 -11.96 -13.73
CA GLN A 180 -7.71 -13.42 -13.95
C GLN A 180 -8.29 -14.17 -12.75
N ASN A 181 -8.76 -15.40 -12.99
CA ASN A 181 -9.26 -16.33 -11.96
C ASN A 181 -10.32 -15.73 -11.03
N GLY A 182 -11.25 -14.96 -11.59
CA GLY A 182 -12.30 -14.27 -10.83
C GLY A 182 -11.90 -12.91 -10.26
N GLY A 183 -10.73 -12.39 -10.61
CA GLY A 183 -10.24 -11.06 -10.23
C GLY A 183 -11.20 -9.93 -10.58
N HIS A 184 -11.17 -8.88 -9.76
CA HIS A 184 -11.95 -7.68 -10.03
C HIS A 184 -11.36 -6.94 -11.23
N SER A 185 -12.24 -6.46 -12.11
CA SER A 185 -11.83 -5.55 -13.19
C SER A 185 -11.44 -4.18 -12.63
N CYS A 186 -10.66 -3.42 -13.39
CA CYS A 186 -10.22 -2.10 -12.98
C CYS A 186 -11.41 -1.16 -12.78
N HIS A 187 -11.46 -0.49 -11.63
CA HIS A 187 -12.46 0.53 -11.35
C HIS A 187 -12.07 1.89 -11.96
N GLY A 188 -13.07 2.62 -12.47
CA GLY A 188 -12.93 3.97 -13.01
C GLY A 188 -12.91 4.02 -14.54
N GLU A 189 -12.68 5.22 -15.07
CA GLU A 189 -12.76 5.49 -16.51
C GLU A 189 -11.49 5.08 -17.26
N ASN A 190 -11.63 4.69 -18.52
CA ASN A 190 -10.52 4.33 -19.41
C ASN A 190 -10.08 5.47 -20.36
N ARG A 191 -10.80 6.61 -20.32
CA ARG A 191 -10.56 7.79 -21.16
C ARG A 191 -10.92 9.05 -20.38
N LYS A 192 -10.08 10.09 -20.46
CA LYS A 192 -10.40 11.45 -19.99
C LYS A 192 -9.86 12.50 -20.97
N SER A 193 -10.50 13.66 -21.04
CA SER A 193 -10.02 14.82 -21.81
C SER A 193 -9.50 15.89 -20.86
N VAL A 194 -8.34 16.47 -21.18
CA VAL A 194 -7.78 17.59 -20.43
C VAL A 194 -7.28 18.66 -21.41
N PRO A 195 -7.28 19.95 -21.03
CA PRO A 195 -6.70 21.00 -21.84
C PRO A 195 -5.22 20.76 -22.13
N CYS A 196 -4.80 21.15 -23.33
CA CYS A 196 -3.43 21.55 -23.58
C CYS A 196 -3.37 23.09 -23.54
#